data_AF-A0A366XDJ9-F1
#
_entry.id   AF-A0A366XDJ9-F1
#
_cell.length_a   1.000
_cell.length_b   1.000
_cell.length_c   1.000
_cell.angle_alpha   90.00
_cell.angle_beta   90.00
_cell.angle_gamma   90.00
#
_symmetry.space_group_name_H-M   'P 1'
#
loop_
_entity.id
_entity.type
_entity.pdbx_description
1 polymer ?
#
loop_
_entity_poly.entity_id
_entity_poly.type
_entity_poly.pdbx_seq_one_letter_code
_entity_poly.pdbx_strand_id
1 'polypeptide(L)' 'MTDKPLYVPIKQCKDYFSLSRDTIYRAAARGEITIHKVGCRSLLKVSEIEMWIENPA' A
#
# COMPACT_ATOMS: atom_id res chain seq x y z
N MET A 1 22.62 -0.58 4.21
CA MET A 1 21.84 -0.70 2.96
C MET A 1 20.50 -1.27 3.34
N THR A 2 19.47 -0.43 3.42
CA THR A 2 18.12 -0.90 3.78
C THR A 2 17.44 -1.25 2.47
N ASP A 3 17.46 -2.53 2.11
CA ASP A 3 16.81 -3.05 0.90
C ASP A 3 15.29 -3.01 1.11
N LYS A 4 14.69 -1.86 0.79
CA LYS A 4 13.25 -1.70 0.89
C LYS A 4 12.60 -2.32 -0.34
N PRO A 5 11.61 -3.22 -0.19
CA PRO A 5 10.92 -3.79 -1.33
C PRO A 5 10.19 -2.69 -2.12
N LEU A 6 10.17 -2.80 -3.45
CA LEU A 6 9.43 -1.85 -4.30
C LEU A 6 7.92 -2.04 -4.17
N TYR A 7 7.49 -3.30 -3.95
CA TYR A 7 6.09 -3.68 -3.79
C TYR A 7 5.91 -4.58 -2.57
N VAL A 8 4.84 -4.34 -1.82
CA VAL A 8 4.44 -5.18 -0.68
C VAL A 8 3.07 -5.78 -0.96
N PRO A 9 2.86 -7.09 -0.71
CA PRO A 9 1.54 -7.70 -0.80
C PRO A 9 0.57 -7.03 0.17
N ILE A 10 -0.68 -6.80 -0.25
CA ILE A 10 -1.70 -6.20 0.62
C ILE A 10 -1.92 -7.00 1.92
N LYS A 11 -1.66 -8.30 1.92
CA LYS A 11 -1.75 -9.16 3.11
C LYS A 11 -0.74 -8.77 4.19
N GLN A 12 0.38 -8.15 3.81
CA GLN A 12 1.47 -7.71 4.68
C GLN A 12 1.40 -6.20 4.98
N CYS A 13 0.33 -5.51 4.56
CA CYS A 13 0.23 -4.06 4.75
C CYS A 13 0.28 -3.63 6.22
N LYS A 14 -0.23 -4.49 7.12
CA LYS A 14 -0.21 -4.24 8.56
C LYS A 14 1.21 -4.28 9.11
N ASP A 15 2.02 -5.22 8.66
CA ASP A 15 3.38 -5.40 9.17
C ASP A 15 4.33 -4.32 8.62
N TYR A 16 4.12 -3.89 7.37
CA TYR A 16 4.99 -2.91 6.71
C TYR A 16 4.62 -1.46 6.98
N PHE A 17 3.32 -1.15 7.09
CA PHE A 17 2.84 0.23 7.17
C PHE A 17 2.03 0.51 8.43
N SER A 18 1.82 -0.48 9.30
CA SER A 18 0.89 -0.37 10.44
C SER A 18 -0.56 -0.04 10.04
N LEU A 19 -0.94 -0.32 8.79
CA LEU A 19 -2.26 -0.02 8.24
C LEU A 19 -3.11 -1.28 8.06
N SER A 20 -4.40 -1.17 8.36
CA SER A 20 -5.36 -2.25 8.10
C SER A 20 -5.65 -2.38 6.60
N ARG A 21 -6.02 -3.60 6.16
CA ARG A 21 -6.47 -3.83 4.77
C ARG A 21 -7.69 -2.97 4.45
N ASP A 22 -8.60 -2.79 5.39
CA ASP A 22 -9.79 -1.95 5.26
C ASP A 22 -9.42 -0.49 4.97
N THR A 23 -8.41 0.05 5.68
CA THR A 23 -7.88 1.39 5.45
C THR A 23 -7.36 1.53 4.02
N ILE A 24 -6.55 0.56 3.56
CA ILE A 24 -6.00 0.53 2.20
C ILE A 24 -7.12 0.45 1.15
N TYR A 25 -8.11 -0.43 1.33
CA TYR A 25 -9.22 -0.54 0.39
C TYR A 25 -10.09 0.72 0.35
N ARG A 26 -10.31 1.40 1.48
CA ARG A 26 -11.03 2.68 1.53
C ARG A 26 -10.24 3.79 0.82
N ALA A 27 -8.94 3.89 1.06
CA ALA A 27 -8.08 4.85 0.39
C ALA A 27 -8.06 4.63 -1.14
N ALA A 28 -7.98 3.37 -1.57
CA ALA A 28 -8.08 3.00 -2.98
C ALA A 28 -9.46 3.34 -3.58
N ALA A 29 -10.54 3.11 -2.84
CA ALA A 29 -11.89 3.47 -3.27
C ALA A 29 -12.10 4.99 -3.37
N ARG A 30 -11.36 5.79 -2.60
CA ARG A 30 -11.32 7.26 -2.70
C ARG A 30 -10.38 7.78 -3.79
N GLY A 31 -9.63 6.90 -4.46
CA GLY A 31 -8.64 7.27 -5.48
C GLY A 31 -7.34 7.85 -4.92
N GLU A 32 -7.10 7.70 -3.61
CA GLU A 32 -5.90 8.22 -2.95
C GLU A 32 -4.65 7.36 -3.21
N ILE A 33 -4.85 6.06 -3.43
CA ILE A 33 -3.78 5.09 -3.70
C ILE A 33 -4.22 4.06 -4.74
N THR A 34 -3.25 3.41 -5.38
CA THR A 34 -3.47 2.39 -6.40
C THR A 34 -3.15 0.99 -5.86
N ILE A 35 -4.08 0.06 -6.01
CA ILE A 35 -3.83 -1.38 -5.75
C ILE A 35 -3.45 -2.05 -7.07
N HIS A 36 -2.19 -2.44 -7.21
CA HIS A 36 -1.70 -3.14 -8.39
C HIS A 36 -2.08 -4.62 -8.32
N LYS A 37 -2.76 -5.13 -9.35
CA LYS A 37 -3.09 -6.55 -9.46
C LYS A 37 -2.12 -7.26 -10.40
N VAL A 38 -1.47 -8.31 -9.92
CA VAL A 38 -0.59 -9.19 -10.70
C VAL A 38 -1.03 -10.63 -10.48
N GLY A 39 -1.69 -11.21 -11.48
CA GLY A 39 -2.36 -12.52 -11.37
C GLY A 39 -3.36 -12.52 -10.21
N CYS A 40 -3.21 -13.46 -9.27
CA CYS A 40 -4.06 -13.56 -8.08
C CYS A 40 -3.59 -12.69 -6.90
N ARG A 41 -2.58 -11.83 -7.07
CA ARG A 41 -1.97 -11.03 -5.99
C ARG A 41 -2.33 -9.55 -6.12
N SER A 42 -2.65 -8.93 -4.99
CA SER A 42 -2.78 -7.49 -4.85
C SER A 42 -1.53 -6.93 -4.17
N LEU A 43 -0.87 -6.00 -4.83
CA LEU A 43 0.39 -5.39 -4.43
C LEU A 43 0.21 -3.88 -4.23
N LEU A 44 0.96 -3.33 -3.28
CA LEU A 44 1.03 -1.91 -2.99
C LEU A 44 2.43 -1.41 -3.33
N LYS A 45 2.53 -0.31 -4.08
CA LYS A 45 3.81 0.33 -4.34
C LYS A 45 4.23 1.07 -3.08
N VAL A 46 5.41 0.73 -2.56
CA VAL A 46 5.83 1.20 -1.25
C VAL A 46 5.98 2.72 -1.19
N SER A 47 6.58 3.31 -2.22
CA SER A 47 6.77 4.77 -2.31
C SER A 47 5.44 5.53 -2.36
N GLU A 48 4.41 4.97 -2.99
CA GLU A 48 3.09 5.61 -3.12
C GLU A 48 2.38 5.66 -1.76
N ILE A 49 2.43 4.55 -1.01
CA ILE A 49 1.86 4.49 0.34
C ILE A 49 2.58 5.44 1.29
N GLU A 50 3.92 5.55 1.20
CA GLU A 50 4.67 6.54 1.99
C GLU A 50 4.25 7.97 1.70
N MET A 51 4.19 8.34 0.42
CA MET A 51 3.77 9.69 0.02
C MET A 51 2.35 10.02 0.51
N TRP A 52 1.46 9.03 0.49
CA TRP A 52 0.09 9.18 0.99
C TRP A 52 0.02 9.29 2.52
N ILE A 53 0.85 8.55 3.26
CA ILE A 53 0.94 8.67 4.73
C ILE A 53 1.49 10.04 5.13
N GLU A 54 2.49 10.55 4.41
CA GLU A 54 3.11 11.85 4.67
C GLU A 54 2.20 13.02 4.28
N ASN A 55 1.31 12.82 3.30
CA ASN A 55 0.35 13.81 2.82
C ASN A 55 -1.07 13.23 2.83
N PRO A 56 -1.69 13.07 4.01
CA PRO A 56 -3.07 12.65 4.09
C PRO A 56 -3.96 13.72 3.43
N ALA A 57 -4.70 13.31 2.39
CA ALA A 57 -5.66 14.14 1.67
C ALA A 57 -6.89 14.51 2.52
#